data_AF-A0A814KH24-F1
#
_entry.id   AF-A0A814KH24-F1
#
_cell.length_a   1.000
_cell.length_b   1.000
_cell.length_c   1.000
_cell.angle_alpha   90.00
_cell.angle_beta   90.00
_cell.angle_gamma   90.00
#
_symmetry.space_group_name_H-M   'P 1'
#
loop_
_entity.id
_entity.type
_entity.pdbx_description
1 polymer ?
#
loop_
_entity_poly.entity_id
_entity_poly.type
_entity_poly.pdbx_seq_one_letter_code
_entity_poly.pdbx_strand_id
1 'polypeptide(L)'
;MMNSDLPGWDYLSVPQITQWSDCQIACNKDNKCQAWTYVQDREINNNCFLKSGVPLLTSNSVCTSGVKQREAGEQIVWVYIDRSLSQRNPDAAHEPIHAPIWLQPSTMNTQWILELDIFIDHSVIEIFEPYGGRLALTGHVYPEEENANTFAVYVNEPATAGGHIIINTLDIWNLNTIWTEGHKFF
;
A
#
# COMPACT_ATOMS: atom_id res chain seq x y z
N MET A 1 3.30 -3.66 -14.78
CA MET A 1 3.26 -4.90 -14.00
C MET A 1 2.39 -5.89 -14.76
N MET A 2 2.97 -6.95 -15.31
CA MET A 2 2.22 -8.00 -16.02
C MET A 2 1.51 -8.91 -15.01
N ASN A 3 0.40 -9.53 -15.43
CA ASN A 3 -0.41 -10.44 -14.62
C ASN A 3 -0.85 -9.82 -13.28
N SER A 4 -1.24 -8.54 -13.31
CA SER A 4 -1.61 -7.82 -12.10
C SER A 4 -2.73 -6.82 -12.36
N ASP A 5 -3.59 -6.66 -11.37
CA ASP A 5 -4.67 -5.67 -11.34
C ASP A 5 -4.48 -4.69 -10.17
N LEU A 6 -4.98 -3.48 -10.36
CA LEU A 6 -5.12 -2.44 -9.34
C LEU A 6 -6.62 -2.18 -9.16
N PRO A 7 -7.38 -3.05 -8.48
CA PRO A 7 -8.85 -3.02 -8.51
C PRO A 7 -9.45 -1.75 -7.89
N GLY A 8 -10.52 -1.25 -8.50
CA GLY A 8 -11.26 -0.07 -8.05
C GLY A 8 -10.64 1.27 -8.47
N TRP A 9 -11.20 2.35 -7.94
CA TRP A 9 -10.78 3.75 -8.17
C TRP A 9 -10.86 4.23 -9.63
N ASP A 10 -11.52 3.45 -10.48
CA ASP A 10 -11.79 3.76 -11.88
C ASP A 10 -12.67 4.99 -11.99
N TYR A 11 -12.25 5.96 -12.79
CA TYR A 11 -13.08 7.12 -13.11
C TYR A 11 -13.32 7.27 -14.61
N LEU A 12 -12.56 6.57 -15.44
CA LEU A 12 -12.71 6.58 -16.88
C LEU A 12 -12.32 5.21 -17.43
N SER A 13 -13.17 4.67 -18.30
CA SER A 13 -12.84 3.51 -19.13
C SER A 13 -12.67 3.94 -20.59
N VAL A 14 -11.58 3.49 -21.21
CA VAL A 14 -11.26 3.74 -22.61
C VAL A 14 -11.47 2.43 -23.39
N PRO A 15 -12.37 2.40 -24.37
CA PRO A 15 -12.64 1.20 -25.15
C PRO A 15 -11.61 0.99 -26.26
N GLN A 16 -11.57 -0.24 -26.79
CA GLN A 16 -10.85 -0.61 -28.01
C GLN A 16 -9.32 -0.33 -27.98
N ILE A 17 -8.71 -0.37 -26.80
CA ILE A 17 -7.25 -0.32 -26.70
C ILE A 17 -6.66 -1.67 -27.11
N THR A 18 -5.66 -1.70 -27.97
CA THR A 18 -5.09 -2.98 -28.47
C THR A 18 -3.84 -3.43 -27.72
N GLN A 19 -3.18 -2.49 -27.04
CA GLN A 19 -1.93 -2.72 -26.30
C GLN A 19 -1.98 -1.99 -24.97
N TRP A 20 -1.47 -2.62 -23.91
CA TRP A 20 -1.41 -2.02 -22.58
C TRP A 20 -0.66 -0.67 -22.57
N SER A 21 0.32 -0.49 -23.45
CA SER A 21 1.11 0.75 -23.56
C SER A 21 0.26 1.96 -23.95
N ASP A 22 -0.80 1.77 -24.74
CA ASP A 22 -1.70 2.86 -25.09
C ASP A 22 -2.55 3.29 -23.89
N CYS A 23 -2.88 2.36 -22.99
CA CYS A 23 -3.54 2.66 -21.72
C CYS A 23 -2.62 3.49 -20.80
N GLN A 24 -1.34 3.13 -20.75
CA GLN A 24 -0.32 3.92 -20.05
C GLN A 24 -0.21 5.33 -20.63
N ILE A 25 -0.16 5.47 -21.96
CA ILE A 25 -0.10 6.78 -22.64
C ILE A 25 -1.34 7.61 -22.31
N ALA A 26 -2.53 7.01 -22.30
CA ALA A 26 -3.76 7.68 -21.91
C ALA A 26 -3.69 8.21 -20.47
N CYS A 27 -3.24 7.38 -19.53
CA CYS A 27 -3.03 7.80 -18.13
C CYS A 27 -2.01 8.94 -18.00
N ASN A 28 -0.90 8.86 -18.74
CA ASN A 28 0.16 9.86 -18.68
C ASN A 28 -0.33 11.23 -19.17
N LYS A 29 -1.24 11.27 -20.15
CA LYS A 29 -1.84 12.50 -20.69
C LYS A 29 -2.93 13.11 -19.80
N ASP A 30 -3.52 12.33 -18.90
CA ASP A 30 -4.58 12.79 -17.99
C ASP A 30 -4.01 13.17 -16.62
N ASN A 31 -4.20 14.42 -16.21
CA ASN A 31 -3.73 14.93 -14.92
C ASN A 31 -4.41 14.27 -13.70
N LYS A 32 -5.63 13.74 -13.86
CA LYS A 32 -6.34 13.04 -12.79
C LYS A 32 -5.84 11.60 -12.60
N CYS A 33 -5.22 11.02 -13.63
CA CYS A 33 -4.80 9.64 -13.58
C CYS A 33 -3.59 9.45 -12.67
N GLN A 34 -3.71 8.52 -11.72
CA GLN A 34 -2.60 8.07 -10.86
C GLN A 34 -2.17 6.64 -11.20
N ALA A 35 -3.07 5.80 -11.68
CA ALA A 35 -2.78 4.43 -12.11
C ALA A 35 -3.71 3.98 -13.22
N TRP A 36 -3.40 2.85 -13.85
CA TRP A 36 -4.21 2.26 -14.91
C TRP A 36 -4.17 0.73 -14.85
N THR A 37 -5.27 0.11 -15.28
CA THR A 37 -5.35 -1.33 -15.59
C THR A 37 -5.76 -1.50 -17.05
N TYR A 38 -5.00 -2.27 -17.81
CA TYR A 38 -5.40 -2.82 -19.10
C TYR A 38 -5.84 -4.27 -18.92
N VAL A 39 -7.05 -4.59 -19.37
CA VAL A 39 -7.62 -5.94 -19.31
C VAL A 39 -7.52 -6.56 -20.69
N GLN A 40 -6.75 -7.63 -20.84
CA GLN A 40 -6.59 -8.38 -22.09
C GLN A 40 -7.73 -9.39 -22.30
N ASP A 41 -8.95 -9.01 -21.96
CA ASP A 41 -10.15 -9.76 -22.24
C ASP A 41 -10.82 -9.19 -23.50
N ARG A 42 -11.04 -10.05 -24.49
CA ARG A 42 -11.61 -9.67 -25.79
C ARG A 42 -13.13 -9.53 -25.75
N GLU A 43 -13.78 -9.94 -24.67
CA GLU A 43 -15.24 -9.84 -24.53
C GLU A 43 -15.69 -8.49 -23.95
N ILE A 44 -14.76 -7.69 -23.41
CA ILE A 44 -15.08 -6.40 -22.78
C ILE A 44 -14.77 -5.28 -23.76
N ASN A 45 -15.79 -4.50 -24.11
CA ASN A 45 -15.64 -3.33 -24.99
C ASN A 45 -14.74 -2.25 -24.38
N ASN A 46 -14.77 -2.11 -23.06
CA ASN A 46 -13.96 -1.21 -22.23
C ASN A 46 -12.81 -1.99 -21.59
N ASN A 47 -11.58 -1.79 -22.06
CA ASN A 47 -10.46 -2.63 -21.65
C ASN A 47 -9.25 -1.85 -21.12
N CYS A 48 -9.34 -0.53 -21.02
CA CYS A 48 -8.39 0.30 -20.31
C CYS A 48 -9.14 1.11 -19.25
N PHE A 49 -8.70 1.03 -18.00
CA PHE A 49 -9.32 1.67 -16.86
C PHE A 49 -8.32 2.65 -16.23
N LEU A 50 -8.66 3.94 -16.24
CA LEU A 50 -7.86 5.01 -15.62
C LEU A 50 -8.36 5.26 -14.20
N LYS A 51 -7.42 5.36 -13.27
CA LYS A 51 -7.68 5.36 -11.83
C LYS A 51 -7.24 6.65 -11.18
N SER A 52 -8.06 7.12 -10.26
CA SER A 52 -7.84 8.39 -9.53
C SER A 52 -6.93 8.24 -8.32
N GLY A 53 -6.58 7.01 -7.96
CA GLY A 53 -5.62 6.66 -6.91
C GLY A 53 -4.87 5.38 -7.29
N VAL A 54 -4.07 4.87 -6.35
CA VAL A 54 -3.30 3.64 -6.53
C VAL A 54 -3.77 2.59 -5.50
N PRO A 55 -4.68 1.69 -5.90
CA PRO A 55 -5.12 0.57 -5.06
C PRO A 55 -3.99 -0.41 -4.72
N LEU A 56 -4.25 -1.36 -3.82
CA LEU A 56 -3.38 -2.50 -3.58
C LEU A 56 -3.28 -3.37 -4.84
N LEU A 57 -2.05 -3.78 -5.18
CA LEU A 57 -1.79 -4.65 -6.32
C LEU A 57 -2.27 -6.08 -6.04
N THR A 58 -3.04 -6.66 -6.95
CA THR A 58 -3.49 -8.05 -6.88
C THR A 58 -3.00 -8.85 -8.08
N SER A 59 -2.83 -10.16 -7.91
CA SER A 59 -2.48 -11.05 -9.02
C SER A 59 -3.70 -11.30 -9.90
N ASN A 60 -3.55 -11.08 -11.21
CA ASN A 60 -4.61 -11.33 -12.19
C ASN A 60 -4.00 -11.60 -13.56
N SER A 61 -4.15 -12.81 -14.07
CA SER A 61 -3.50 -13.29 -15.30
C SER A 61 -3.96 -12.61 -16.59
N VAL A 62 -5.10 -11.91 -16.59
CA VAL A 62 -5.61 -11.19 -17.77
C VAL A 62 -5.35 -9.69 -17.69
N CYS A 63 -4.82 -9.19 -16.58
CA CYS A 63 -4.58 -7.77 -16.38
C CYS A 63 -3.10 -7.41 -16.51
N THR A 64 -2.84 -6.26 -17.12
CA THR A 64 -1.57 -5.56 -17.04
C THR A 64 -1.83 -4.19 -16.45
N SER A 65 -1.15 -3.85 -15.36
CA SER A 65 -1.39 -2.60 -14.63
C SER A 65 -0.13 -1.75 -14.56
N GLY A 66 -0.29 -0.46 -14.29
CA GLY A 66 0.82 0.44 -14.05
C GLY A 66 0.42 1.65 -13.22
N VAL A 67 1.42 2.23 -12.55
CA VAL A 67 1.28 3.47 -11.80
C VAL A 67 1.97 4.59 -12.57
N LYS A 68 1.37 5.77 -12.57
CA LYS A 68 1.95 6.96 -13.19
C LYS A 68 3.15 7.42 -12.34
N GLN A 69 4.31 7.47 -12.98
CA GLN A 69 5.54 7.99 -12.37
C GLN A 69 5.39 9.49 -12.09
N ARG A 70 5.86 9.97 -10.93
CA ARG A 70 5.83 11.40 -10.59
C ARG A 70 7.19 12.02 -10.93
N GLU A 71 8.26 11.31 -10.61
CA GLU A 71 9.65 11.71 -10.86
C GLU A 71 10.48 10.54 -11.43
N ALA A 72 11.63 10.86 -12.02
CA ALA A 72 12.49 9.84 -12.61
C ALA A 72 13.21 9.03 -11.53
N GLY A 73 13.08 7.70 -11.56
CA GLY A 73 13.76 6.80 -10.63
C GLY A 73 13.01 6.52 -9.33
N GLU A 74 11.77 7.01 -9.18
CA GLU A 74 10.91 6.64 -8.07
C GLU A 74 10.56 5.16 -8.10
N GLN A 75 10.63 4.52 -6.93
CA GLN A 75 10.12 3.17 -6.72
C GLN A 75 8.86 3.26 -5.87
N ILE A 76 7.76 2.68 -6.36
CA ILE A 76 6.55 2.56 -5.56
C ILE A 76 6.60 1.33 -4.67
N VAL A 77 6.18 1.50 -3.42
CA VAL A 77 5.91 0.40 -2.47
C VAL A 77 4.53 0.60 -1.86
N TRP A 78 3.91 -0.49 -1.41
CA TRP A 78 2.65 -0.45 -0.67
C TRP A 78 2.94 -0.68 0.80
N VAL A 79 2.53 0.26 1.63
CA VAL A 79 2.44 0.06 3.09
C VAL A 79 1.01 -0.30 3.39
N TYR A 80 0.80 -1.36 4.17
CA TYR A 80 -0.53 -1.83 4.50
C TYR A 80 -0.59 -2.41 5.92
N ILE A 81 -1.76 -2.26 6.53
CA ILE A 81 -2.18 -2.95 7.74
C ILE A 81 -3.06 -4.11 7.26
N ASP A 82 -2.48 -5.31 7.20
CA ASP A 82 -3.24 -6.53 6.98
C ASP A 82 -3.89 -6.95 8.29
N ARG A 83 -5.23 -6.92 8.30
CA ARG A 83 -6.05 -7.25 9.47
C ARG A 83 -6.97 -8.45 9.22
N SER A 84 -6.66 -9.25 8.19
CA SER A 84 -7.42 -10.44 7.84
C SER A 84 -7.48 -11.47 8.98
N LEU A 85 -6.47 -11.48 9.86
CA LEU A 85 -6.35 -12.38 11.00
C LEU A 85 -6.36 -11.67 12.36
N SER A 86 -6.71 -10.37 12.40
CA SER A 86 -6.56 -9.56 13.62
C SER A 86 -7.78 -9.56 14.54
N GLN A 87 -8.83 -10.33 14.22
CA GLN A 87 -10.05 -10.47 15.02
C GLN A 87 -10.82 -11.73 14.59
N ARG A 88 -11.64 -12.28 15.49
CA ARG A 88 -12.57 -13.40 15.22
C ARG A 88 -13.99 -12.91 14.92
N ASN A 89 -14.33 -11.68 15.31
CA ASN A 89 -15.64 -11.10 15.06
C ASN A 89 -15.89 -10.91 13.55
N PRO A 90 -16.83 -11.64 12.92
CA PRO A 90 -17.09 -11.55 11.48
C PRO A 90 -17.67 -10.19 11.04
N ASP A 91 -18.28 -9.44 11.96
CA ASP A 91 -18.89 -8.14 11.67
C ASP A 91 -17.86 -7.00 11.68
N ALA A 92 -16.67 -7.23 12.21
CA ALA A 92 -15.59 -6.27 12.16
C ALA A 92 -14.92 -6.31 10.77
N ALA A 93 -14.31 -5.20 10.35
CA ALA A 93 -13.74 -5.11 9.00
C ALA A 93 -12.38 -5.85 8.93
N HIS A 94 -12.22 -6.71 7.93
CA HIS A 94 -11.02 -7.55 7.73
C HIS A 94 -10.16 -7.12 6.54
N GLU A 95 -10.68 -6.22 5.69
CA GLU A 95 -9.97 -5.77 4.49
C GLU A 95 -8.69 -5.01 4.83
N PRO A 96 -7.56 -5.28 4.14
CA PRO A 96 -6.32 -4.55 4.34
C PRO A 96 -6.48 -3.06 4.07
N ILE A 97 -6.00 -2.25 5.02
CA ILE A 97 -5.89 -0.80 4.84
C ILE A 97 -4.52 -0.54 4.24
N HIS A 98 -4.43 0.24 3.17
CA HIS A 98 -3.19 0.38 2.41
C HIS A 98 -3.02 1.77 1.82
N ALA A 99 -1.76 2.11 1.56
CA ALA A 99 -1.42 3.29 0.80
C ALA A 99 -0.09 3.11 0.05
N PRO A 100 0.03 3.73 -1.14
CA PRO A 100 1.29 3.78 -1.86
C PRO A 100 2.27 4.78 -1.24
N ILE A 101 3.56 4.46 -1.23
CA ILE A 101 4.66 5.40 -1.00
C ILE A 101 5.58 5.40 -2.23
N TRP A 102 5.98 6.58 -2.67
CA TRP A 102 7.00 6.78 -3.70
C TRP A 102 8.35 6.97 -3.02
N LEU A 103 9.15 5.92 -3.00
CA LEU A 103 10.51 5.95 -2.50
C LEU A 103 11.40 6.68 -3.49
N GLN A 104 12.12 7.66 -2.98
CA GLN A 104 13.13 8.37 -3.75
C GLN A 104 14.44 7.57 -3.74
N PRO A 105 15.19 7.55 -4.85
CA PRO A 105 16.51 6.94 -4.86
C PRO A 105 17.43 7.71 -3.91
N SER A 106 18.22 7.01 -3.12
CA SER A 106 19.24 7.64 -2.27
C SER A 106 20.36 8.24 -3.12
N THR A 107 21.24 9.04 -2.50
CA THR A 107 22.47 9.57 -3.14
C THR A 107 23.37 8.47 -3.73
N MET A 108 23.21 7.24 -3.24
CA MET A 108 23.70 6.02 -3.86
C MET A 108 22.55 5.46 -4.72
N ASN A 109 22.65 5.59 -6.05
CA ASN A 109 21.61 5.30 -7.06
C ASN A 109 21.03 3.86 -7.06
N THR A 110 21.31 3.04 -6.05
CA THR A 110 20.94 1.62 -5.96
C THR A 110 20.20 1.26 -4.68
N GLN A 111 19.90 2.23 -3.81
CA GLN A 111 19.20 1.99 -2.54
C GLN A 111 18.00 2.92 -2.41
N TRP A 112 16.88 2.34 -1.98
CA TRP A 112 15.68 3.07 -1.56
C TRP A 112 15.56 2.93 -0.05
N ILE A 113 15.37 4.05 0.63
CA ILE A 113 15.25 4.09 2.09
C ILE A 113 13.79 4.30 2.44
N LEU A 114 13.31 3.54 3.41
CA LEU A 114 11.98 3.68 3.99
C LEU A 114 12.15 3.78 5.51
N GLU A 115 11.61 4.85 6.09
CA GLU A 115 11.44 5.01 7.53
C GLU A 115 9.95 5.03 7.84
N LEU A 116 9.55 4.30 8.87
CA LEU A 116 8.16 4.24 9.32
C LEU A 116 8.11 4.38 10.83
N ASP A 117 7.27 5.29 11.31
CA ASP A 117 6.88 5.35 12.71
C ASP A 117 5.55 4.62 12.88
N ILE A 118 5.53 3.60 13.74
CA ILE A 118 4.34 2.79 14.01
C ILE A 118 3.92 3.00 15.46
N PHE A 119 2.71 3.52 15.65
CA PHE A 119 2.08 3.67 16.95
C PHE A 119 0.99 2.62 17.12
N ILE A 120 1.00 1.94 18.26
CA ILE A 120 0.00 0.96 18.65
C ILE A 120 -0.59 1.42 19.99
N ASP A 121 -1.85 1.82 19.98
CA ASP A 121 -2.60 2.27 21.16
C ASP A 121 -3.92 1.52 21.26
N HIS A 122 -3.96 0.52 22.15
CA HIS A 122 -5.07 -0.41 22.28
C HIS A 122 -5.47 -1.06 20.93
N SER A 123 -6.61 -0.63 20.35
CA SER A 123 -7.11 -1.14 19.07
C SER A 123 -6.63 -0.36 17.86
N VAL A 124 -5.93 0.76 18.07
CA VAL A 124 -5.50 1.67 17.01
C VAL A 124 -4.07 1.33 16.59
N ILE A 125 -3.86 1.20 15.29
CA ILE A 125 -2.53 1.16 14.67
C ILE A 125 -2.43 2.37 13.75
N GLU A 126 -1.41 3.20 13.95
CA GLU A 126 -1.09 4.32 13.06
C GLU A 126 0.31 4.16 12.49
N ILE A 127 0.45 4.27 11.17
CA ILE A 127 1.73 4.23 10.47
C ILE A 127 1.97 5.57 9.81
N PHE A 128 3.12 6.18 10.10
CA PHE A 128 3.54 7.44 9.52
C PHE A 128 4.85 7.26 8.74
N GLU A 129 4.94 7.96 7.62
CA GLU A 129 6.21 8.19 6.94
C GLU A 129 6.69 9.59 7.34
N PRO A 130 7.74 9.70 8.19
CA PRO A 130 8.08 10.96 8.85
C PRO A 130 8.68 12.00 7.89
N TYR A 131 9.26 11.58 6.76
CA TYR A 131 9.97 12.47 5.83
C TYR A 131 9.13 12.88 4.64
N GLY A 132 8.43 14.00 4.81
CA GLY A 132 7.70 14.67 3.73
C GLY A 132 6.19 14.63 3.90
N GLY A 133 5.69 14.07 5.02
CA GLY A 133 4.27 14.07 5.38
C GLY A 133 3.41 13.35 4.35
N ARG A 134 3.98 12.36 3.66
CA ARG A 134 3.39 11.75 2.46
C ARG A 134 2.39 10.64 2.81
N LEU A 135 2.48 10.09 4.02
CA LEU A 135 1.60 9.01 4.48
C LEU A 135 1.26 9.14 5.98
N ALA A 136 -0.04 9.03 6.26
CA ALA A 136 -0.58 8.60 7.54
C ALA A 136 -1.62 7.51 7.26
N LEU A 137 -1.44 6.32 7.86
CA LEU A 137 -2.33 5.18 7.70
C LEU A 137 -2.85 4.74 9.06
N THR A 138 -4.15 4.93 9.31
CA THR A 138 -4.80 4.53 10.56
C THR A 138 -5.67 3.30 10.31
N GLY A 139 -5.50 2.29 11.15
CA GLY A 139 -6.30 1.07 11.15
C GLY A 139 -6.74 0.69 12.55
N HIS A 140 -7.82 -0.10 12.61
CA HIS A 140 -8.29 -0.71 13.84
C HIS A 140 -8.18 -2.23 13.79
N VAL A 141 -7.71 -2.80 14.89
CA VAL A 141 -7.59 -4.24 15.13
C VAL A 141 -8.16 -4.60 16.50
N TYR A 142 -8.73 -5.80 16.64
CA TYR A 142 -9.39 -6.24 17.88
C TYR A 142 -9.01 -7.68 18.24
N PRO A 143 -7.73 -7.96 18.50
CA PRO A 143 -7.30 -9.33 18.80
C PRO A 143 -7.89 -9.79 20.14
N GLU A 144 -8.42 -11.01 20.18
CA GLU A 144 -9.06 -11.56 21.39
C GLU A 144 -8.15 -12.48 22.22
N GLU A 145 -6.96 -12.82 21.71
CA GLU A 145 -6.02 -13.70 22.41
C GLU A 145 -5.20 -12.92 23.44
N GLU A 146 -5.08 -13.45 24.67
CA GLU A 146 -4.38 -12.77 25.78
C GLU A 146 -2.90 -12.48 25.48
N ASN A 147 -2.28 -13.25 24.59
CA ASN A 147 -0.89 -13.13 24.17
C ASN A 147 -0.70 -12.36 22.85
N ALA A 148 -1.76 -11.74 22.31
CA ALA A 148 -1.68 -10.88 21.12
C ALA A 148 -1.12 -9.48 21.46
N ASN A 149 -0.03 -9.44 22.22
CA ASN A 149 0.64 -8.24 22.73
C ASN A 149 2.15 -8.24 22.42
N THR A 150 2.54 -9.00 21.39
CA THR A 150 3.94 -9.14 20.94
C THR A 150 4.06 -8.63 19.51
N PHE A 151 5.29 -8.33 19.08
CA PHE A 151 5.58 -8.00 17.69
C PHE A 151 6.72 -8.87 17.19
N ALA A 152 6.77 -9.04 15.87
CA ALA A 152 7.86 -9.73 15.18
C ALA A 152 8.15 -8.99 13.88
N VAL A 153 9.41 -9.08 13.43
CA VAL A 153 9.81 -8.61 12.10
C VAL A 153 10.17 -9.84 11.28
N TYR A 154 9.59 -9.93 10.08
CA TYR A 154 9.85 -11.02 9.16
C TYR A 154 9.99 -10.51 7.73
N VAL A 155 10.66 -11.29 6.90
CA VAL A 155 10.78 -11.07 5.47
C VAL A 155 10.16 -12.28 4.77
N ASN A 156 9.20 -12.05 3.88
CA ASN A 156 8.61 -13.10 3.07
C ASN A 156 9.35 -13.15 1.71
N GLU A 157 10.05 -14.25 1.42
CA GLU A 157 10.87 -14.45 0.20
C GLU A 157 10.06 -15.27 -0.86
N PRO A 158 10.25 -15.03 -2.17
CA PRO A 158 11.56 -15.11 -2.81
C PRO A 158 11.90 -13.86 -3.63
N ALA A 159 12.95 -13.14 -3.25
CA ALA A 159 13.61 -12.19 -4.13
C ALA A 159 14.37 -12.99 -5.19
N THR A 160 13.70 -13.38 -6.28
CA THR A 160 14.42 -13.71 -7.50
C THR A 160 15.26 -12.48 -7.88
N ALA A 161 16.58 -12.65 -7.83
CA ALA A 161 17.64 -11.66 -8.11
C ALA A 161 18.22 -10.87 -6.91
N GLY A 162 18.62 -11.55 -5.83
CA GLY A 162 19.74 -11.08 -4.99
C GLY A 162 19.58 -9.71 -4.31
N GLY A 163 18.35 -9.23 -4.18
CA GLY A 163 18.04 -8.05 -3.38
C GLY A 163 18.06 -8.42 -1.89
N HIS A 164 18.60 -7.52 -1.06
CA HIS A 164 18.58 -7.67 0.39
C HIS A 164 17.74 -6.55 0.99
N ILE A 165 16.88 -6.90 1.95
CA ILE A 165 16.27 -5.91 2.86
C ILE A 165 17.20 -5.78 4.06
N ILE A 166 17.67 -4.55 4.30
CA ILE A 166 18.55 -4.23 5.42
C ILE A 166 17.74 -3.38 6.40
N ILE A 167 17.57 -3.88 7.63
CA ILE A 167 17.02 -3.09 8.74
C ILE A 167 18.21 -2.40 9.40
N ASN A 168 18.33 -1.09 9.19
CA ASN A 168 19.43 -0.31 9.74
C ASN A 168 19.27 -0.07 11.24
N THR A 169 18.05 0.30 11.65
CA THR A 169 17.68 0.62 13.03
C THR A 169 16.28 0.08 13.32
N LEU A 170 16.05 -0.29 14.59
CA LEU A 170 14.75 -0.66 15.12
C LEU A 170 14.70 -0.18 16.57
N ASP A 171 13.96 0.89 16.81
CA ASP A 171 13.77 1.47 18.14
C ASP A 171 12.35 1.16 18.61
N ILE A 172 12.23 0.72 19.87
CA ILE A 172 10.94 0.27 20.45
C ILE A 172 10.73 0.99 21.78
N TRP A 173 9.55 1.58 21.91
CA TRP A 173 9.19 2.41 23.05
C TRP A 173 7.87 1.94 23.65
N ASN A 174 7.81 1.82 24.97
CA ASN A 174 6.53 1.66 25.66
C ASN A 174 5.90 3.04 25.83
N LEU A 175 4.70 3.22 25.27
CA LEU A 175 3.93 4.45 25.42
C LEU A 175 3.42 4.57 26.85
N ASN A 176 3.51 5.78 27.40
CA ASN A 176 2.94 6.11 28.70
C ASN A 176 1.53 6.69 28.54
N THR A 177 0.71 6.55 29.57
CA THR A 177 -0.58 7.22 29.63
C THR A 177 -0.42 8.72 29.44
N ILE A 178 -1.20 9.30 28.54
CA ILE A 178 -1.34 10.76 28.40
C ILE A 178 -2.26 11.34 29.48
N TRP A 179 -3.05 10.49 30.14
CA TRP A 179 -3.92 10.88 31.23
C TRP A 179 -3.08 11.09 32.49
N THR A 180 -3.08 12.34 32.97
CA THR A 180 -2.67 12.66 34.34
C THR A 180 -3.77 12.21 35.31
N GLU A 181 -3.42 11.79 36.52
CA GLU A 181 -4.36 11.30 37.53
C GLU A 181 -5.61 12.22 37.66
N GLY A 182 -6.80 11.67 37.44
CA GLY A 182 -8.07 12.35 37.74
C GLY A 182 -9.16 12.28 36.67
N HIS A 183 -8.88 11.88 35.44
CA HIS A 183 -9.90 11.83 34.38
C HIS A 183 -10.19 10.39 33.95
N LYS A 184 -11.16 9.76 34.64
CA LYS A 184 -11.88 8.59 34.14
C LYS A 184 -13.07 9.09 33.33
N PHE A 185 -13.13 8.80 32.05
CA PHE A 185 -14.38 8.87 31.29
C PHE A 185 -14.85 7.44 31.01
N PHE A 186 -16.15 7.26 31.23
CA PHE A 186 -16.90 5.99 31.20
C PHE A 186 -16.96 5.37 29.80
#